data_AF-A0A7V1ZUN2-F1
#
_entry.id   AF-A0A7V1ZUN2-F1
#
_cell.length_a   1.000
_cell.length_b   1.000
_cell.length_c   1.000
_cell.angle_alpha   90.00
_cell.angle_beta   90.00
_cell.angle_gamma   90.00
#
_symmetry.space_group_name_H-M   'P 1'
#
loop_
_entity.id
_entity.type
_entity.pdbx_description
1 polymer ?
#
loop_
_entity_poly.entity_id
_entity_poly.type
_entity_poly.pdbx_seq_one_letter_code
_entity_poly.pdbx_strand_id
1 'polypeptide(L)'
;MLGRDELRTALRRNDHELIQSELKKHPALIRKIQRMLYDMDEEVRWGAARAFGYASLVFDEEKTRDLLRQLTWMINEESGNDCWFAPQAIGEIGRHKPELVKDFVGCLKEFRKYPDSKIQEGIDYALGILQEAGVNISDESG
;
A
#
# COMPACT_ATOMS: atom_id res chain seq x y z
N MET A 1 10.78 -18.38 6.13
CA MET A 1 10.62 -16.91 6.12
C MET A 1 11.82 -16.29 5.44
N LEU A 2 11.59 -15.65 4.28
CA LEU A 2 12.62 -15.00 3.46
C LEU A 2 13.60 -14.12 4.25
N GLY A 3 14.88 -14.21 3.88
CA GLY A 3 15.92 -13.24 4.24
C GLY A 3 15.67 -11.86 3.62
N ARG A 4 16.45 -10.86 4.02
CA ARG A 4 16.29 -9.48 3.51
C ARG A 4 16.57 -9.41 2.01
N ASP A 5 17.67 -9.98 1.54
CA ASP A 5 18.10 -9.86 0.14
C ASP A 5 17.24 -10.73 -0.79
N GLU A 6 16.79 -11.90 -0.32
CA GLU A 6 15.81 -12.74 -1.01
C GLU A 6 14.48 -12.01 -1.17
N LEU A 7 13.98 -11.40 -0.08
CA LEU A 7 12.77 -10.59 -0.13
C LEU A 7 12.91 -9.44 -1.12
N ARG A 8 14.03 -8.70 -1.05
CA ARG A 8 14.32 -7.59 -1.95
C ARG A 8 14.32 -8.03 -3.41
N THR A 9 14.92 -9.19 -3.70
CA THR A 9 14.94 -9.78 -5.04
C THR A 9 13.54 -10.20 -5.50
N ALA A 10 12.77 -10.86 -4.64
CA ALA A 10 11.40 -11.29 -4.94
C ALA A 10 10.48 -10.08 -5.23
N LEU A 11 10.57 -9.02 -4.42
CA LEU A 11 9.82 -7.78 -4.63
C LEU A 11 10.21 -7.10 -5.94
N ARG A 12 11.51 -6.97 -6.21
CA ARG A 12 12.00 -6.37 -7.46
C ARG A 12 11.50 -7.11 -8.70
N ARG A 13 11.49 -8.44 -8.65
CA ARG A 13 11.02 -9.31 -9.75
C ARG A 13 9.49 -9.45 -9.79
N ASN A 14 8.79 -8.87 -8.84
CA ASN A 14 7.35 -9.03 -8.64
C ASN A 14 6.90 -10.51 -8.57
N ASP A 15 7.65 -11.33 -7.82
CA ASP A 15 7.36 -12.75 -7.64
C ASP A 15 6.16 -12.94 -6.70
N HIS A 16 4.96 -12.69 -7.22
CA HIS A 16 3.73 -12.66 -6.46
C HIS A 16 3.37 -14.02 -5.83
N GLU A 17 3.66 -15.13 -6.51
CA GLU A 17 3.41 -16.49 -6.01
C GLU A 17 4.27 -16.78 -4.78
N LEU A 18 5.57 -16.46 -4.86
CA LEU A 18 6.48 -16.60 -3.72
C LEU A 18 6.03 -15.74 -2.56
N ILE A 19 5.75 -14.45 -2.79
CA ILE A 19 5.30 -13.51 -1.74
C ILE A 19 4.02 -13.99 -1.05
N GLN A 20 3.00 -14.40 -1.80
CA GLN A 20 1.76 -14.91 -1.22
C GLN A 20 2.00 -16.20 -0.43
N SER A 21 2.79 -17.13 -0.96
CA SER A 21 3.09 -18.40 -0.28
C SER A 21 3.83 -18.17 1.04
N GLU A 22 4.76 -17.22 1.08
CA GLU A 22 5.51 -16.87 2.28
C GLU A 22 4.66 -16.07 3.28
N LEU A 23 3.75 -15.20 2.83
CA LEU A 23 2.80 -14.51 3.71
C LEU A 23 1.81 -15.48 4.37
N LYS A 24 1.36 -16.53 3.64
CA LYS A 24 0.52 -17.60 4.20
C LYS A 24 1.24 -18.36 5.31
N LYS A 25 2.51 -18.73 5.09
CA LYS A 25 3.32 -19.47 6.07
C LYS A 25 3.81 -18.59 7.23
N HIS A 26 4.11 -17.33 6.94
CA HIS A 26 4.74 -16.39 7.85
C HIS A 26 4.11 -15.00 7.74
N PRO A 27 2.92 -14.78 8.34
CA PRO A 27 2.22 -13.50 8.21
C PRO A 27 3.00 -12.29 8.73
N ALA A 28 3.97 -12.50 9.63
CA ALA A 28 4.88 -11.45 10.12
C ALA A 28 5.82 -10.89 9.04
N LEU A 29 5.94 -11.55 7.88
CA LEU A 29 6.69 -11.06 6.72
C LEU A 29 6.21 -9.68 6.26
N ILE A 30 4.93 -9.35 6.48
CA ILE A 30 4.37 -8.03 6.14
C ILE A 30 5.14 -6.87 6.76
N ARG A 31 5.71 -7.06 7.97
CA ARG A 31 6.56 -6.05 8.63
C ARG A 31 7.89 -5.84 7.92
N LYS A 32 8.45 -6.88 7.28
CA LYS A 32 9.64 -6.74 6.42
C LYS A 32 9.28 -6.06 5.11
N ILE A 33 8.16 -6.42 4.49
CA ILE A 33 7.65 -5.80 3.26
C ILE A 33 7.40 -4.30 3.47
N GLN A 34 6.78 -3.91 4.59
CA GLN A 34 6.56 -2.51 4.94
C GLN A 34 7.86 -1.71 4.98
N ARG A 35 8.95 -2.27 5.53
CA ARG A 35 10.27 -1.60 5.54
C ARG A 35 10.84 -1.41 4.13
N MET A 36 10.44 -2.23 3.17
CA MET A 36 10.89 -2.11 1.77
C MET A 36 10.19 -0.95 1.02
N LEU A 37 9.13 -0.35 1.57
CA LEU A 37 8.57 0.90 1.05
C LEU A 37 9.56 2.08 1.14
N TYR A 38 10.60 1.95 1.98
CA TYR A 38 11.69 2.91 2.14
C TYR A 38 13.00 2.45 1.46
N ASP A 39 12.99 1.36 0.68
CA ASP A 39 14.22 0.92 0.01
C ASP A 39 14.71 2.01 -0.93
N MET A 40 16.03 2.18 -1.06
CA MET A 40 16.62 3.18 -1.97
C MET A 40 16.28 2.89 -3.44
N ASP A 41 15.94 1.65 -3.73
CA ASP A 41 15.64 1.14 -5.06
C ASP A 41 14.14 1.18 -5.35
N GLU A 42 13.76 1.97 -6.34
CA GLU A 42 12.36 2.22 -6.64
C GLU A 42 11.60 0.97 -7.07
N GLU A 43 12.25 0.06 -7.81
CA GLU A 43 11.64 -1.20 -8.22
C GLU A 43 11.29 -2.08 -7.01
N VAL A 44 12.09 -1.99 -5.94
CA VAL A 44 11.81 -2.67 -4.67
C VAL A 44 10.64 -2.00 -3.95
N ARG A 45 10.57 -0.65 -3.95
CA ARG A 45 9.44 0.08 -3.38
C ARG A 45 8.12 -0.25 -4.08
N TRP A 46 8.12 -0.28 -5.42
CA TRP A 46 6.97 -0.73 -6.21
C TRP A 46 6.61 -2.19 -5.96
N GLY A 47 7.61 -3.06 -5.86
CA GLY A 47 7.41 -4.46 -5.45
C GLY A 47 6.74 -4.55 -4.08
N ALA A 48 7.18 -3.74 -3.12
CA ALA A 48 6.61 -3.69 -1.78
C ALA A 48 5.15 -3.20 -1.78
N ALA A 49 4.82 -2.14 -2.53
CA ALA A 49 3.44 -1.66 -2.67
C ALA A 49 2.53 -2.75 -3.25
N ARG A 50 2.92 -3.40 -4.35
CA ARG A 50 2.19 -4.54 -4.94
C ARG A 50 2.02 -5.71 -3.97
N ALA A 51 3.03 -5.98 -3.15
CA ALA A 51 2.97 -7.01 -2.13
C ALA A 51 1.92 -6.75 -1.04
N PHE A 52 1.55 -5.49 -0.75
CA PHE A 52 0.38 -5.19 0.11
C PHE A 52 -0.93 -5.59 -0.57
N GLY A 53 -1.05 -5.37 -1.88
CA GLY A 53 -2.15 -5.89 -2.67
C GLY A 53 -2.24 -7.42 -2.58
N TYR A 54 -1.13 -8.12 -2.76
CA TYR A 54 -1.08 -9.57 -2.61
C TYR A 54 -1.39 -10.04 -1.18
N ALA A 55 -0.96 -9.30 -0.17
CA ALA A 55 -1.29 -9.59 1.22
C ALA A 55 -2.80 -9.53 1.48
N SER A 56 -3.53 -8.60 0.83
CA SER A 56 -4.99 -8.50 0.95
C SER A 56 -5.76 -9.69 0.38
N LEU A 57 -5.13 -10.47 -0.52
CA LEU A 57 -5.68 -11.72 -1.04
C LEU A 57 -5.41 -12.92 -0.12
N VAL A 58 -4.48 -12.76 0.84
CA VAL A 58 -4.02 -13.81 1.75
C VAL A 58 -4.60 -13.63 3.15
N PHE A 59 -4.69 -12.39 3.63
CA PHE A 59 -5.18 -12.05 4.94
C PHE A 59 -6.70 -11.91 4.95
N ASP A 60 -7.30 -12.07 6.14
CA ASP A 60 -8.70 -11.75 6.36
C ASP A 60 -8.97 -10.23 6.28
N GLU A 61 -10.25 -9.86 6.30
CA GLU A 61 -10.70 -8.48 6.18
C GLU A 61 -10.21 -7.61 7.34
N GLU A 62 -10.26 -8.11 8.58
CA GLU A 62 -9.84 -7.37 9.77
C GLU A 62 -8.35 -7.01 9.65
N LYS A 63 -7.51 -7.99 9.35
CA LYS A 63 -6.08 -7.76 9.17
C LYS A 63 -5.78 -6.88 7.96
N THR A 64 -6.57 -6.96 6.89
CA THR A 64 -6.42 -6.06 5.74
C THR A 64 -6.76 -4.62 6.11
N ARG A 65 -7.84 -4.40 6.88
CA ARG A 65 -8.19 -3.10 7.46
C ARG A 65 -7.10 -2.58 8.40
N ASP A 66 -6.45 -3.45 9.16
CA ASP A 66 -5.30 -3.07 10.00
C ASP A 66 -4.13 -2.54 9.18
N LEU A 67 -3.81 -3.18 8.05
CA LEU A 67 -2.79 -2.69 7.13
C LEU A 67 -3.16 -1.33 6.55
N LEU A 68 -4.43 -1.15 6.13
CA LEU A 68 -4.91 0.13 5.60
C LEU A 68 -4.80 1.26 6.63
N ARG A 69 -5.26 1.03 7.86
CA ARG A 69 -5.11 1.99 8.97
C ARG A 69 -3.64 2.36 9.16
N GLN A 70 -2.77 1.35 9.21
CA GLN A 70 -1.34 1.56 9.40
C GLN A 70 -0.70 2.36 8.25
N LEU A 71 -1.07 2.08 7.00
CA LEU A 71 -0.60 2.84 5.84
C LEU A 71 -1.09 4.29 5.88
N THR A 72 -2.34 4.54 6.27
CA THR A 72 -2.86 5.91 6.46
C THR A 72 -2.08 6.67 7.53
N TRP A 73 -1.71 6.02 8.64
CA TRP A 73 -0.83 6.63 9.65
C TRP A 73 0.56 6.99 9.10
N MET A 74 1.09 6.21 8.16
CA MET A 74 2.38 6.49 7.51
C MET A 74 2.34 7.67 6.55
N ILE A 75 1.16 8.09 6.10
CA ILE A 75 0.97 9.26 5.24
C ILE A 75 0.95 10.55 6.07
N ASN A 76 0.63 10.47 7.37
CA ASN A 76 0.50 11.65 8.22
C ASN A 76 1.88 12.29 8.53
N GLU A 77 1.96 13.61 8.37
CA GLU A 77 3.19 14.42 8.51
C GLU A 77 3.76 14.43 9.95
N GLU A 78 2.93 14.22 10.98
CA GLU A 78 3.39 14.10 12.37
C GLU A 78 4.28 12.85 12.61
N SER A 79 4.29 11.90 11.68
CA SER A 79 5.10 10.68 11.81
C SER A 79 6.59 10.91 11.56
N GLY A 80 6.97 12.08 11.01
CA GLY A 80 8.35 12.37 10.61
C GLY A 80 8.93 11.39 9.59
N ASN A 81 8.07 10.59 8.93
CA ASN A 81 8.46 9.54 8.00
C ASN A 81 8.16 9.97 6.56
N ASP A 82 9.21 10.08 5.75
CA ASP A 82 9.14 10.37 4.30
C ASP A 82 8.60 9.16 3.49
N CYS A 83 7.59 8.43 3.97
CA CYS A 83 7.11 7.21 3.30
C CYS A 83 6.15 7.50 2.14
N TRP A 84 6.69 8.12 1.09
CA TRP A 84 5.98 8.45 -0.15
C TRP A 84 5.37 7.28 -0.93
N PHE A 85 5.61 6.03 -0.52
CA PHE A 85 5.09 4.81 -1.17
C PHE A 85 3.89 4.19 -0.42
N ALA A 86 3.51 4.73 0.73
CA ALA A 86 2.34 4.27 1.49
C ALA A 86 1.02 4.44 0.71
N PRO A 87 0.76 5.57 0.02
CA PRO A 87 -0.44 5.71 -0.80
C PRO A 87 -0.54 4.63 -1.90
N GLN A 88 0.57 4.32 -2.57
CA GLN A 88 0.63 3.30 -3.63
C GLN A 88 0.25 1.93 -3.07
N ALA A 89 0.72 1.59 -1.86
CA ALA A 89 0.31 0.36 -1.19
C ALA A 89 -1.19 0.32 -0.87
N ILE A 90 -1.80 1.46 -0.49
CA ILE A 90 -3.26 1.56 -0.32
C ILE A 90 -3.98 1.32 -1.65
N GLY A 91 -3.50 1.93 -2.74
CA GLY A 91 -4.02 1.70 -4.08
C GLY A 91 -3.97 0.23 -4.50
N GLU A 92 -2.84 -0.45 -4.26
CA GLU A 92 -2.66 -1.86 -4.60
C GLU A 92 -3.54 -2.80 -3.75
N ILE A 93 -3.81 -2.47 -2.48
CA ILE A 93 -4.86 -3.17 -1.71
C ILE A 93 -6.21 -2.92 -2.37
N GLY A 94 -6.52 -1.68 -2.73
CA GLY A 94 -7.78 -1.27 -3.35
C GLY A 94 -8.05 -1.94 -4.69
N ARG A 95 -7.00 -2.25 -5.46
CA ARG A 95 -7.09 -3.03 -6.70
C ARG A 95 -7.74 -4.39 -6.49
N HIS A 96 -7.52 -5.00 -5.32
CA HIS A 96 -8.01 -6.34 -4.99
C HIS A 96 -9.19 -6.33 -4.02
N LYS A 97 -9.29 -5.31 -3.16
CA LYS A 97 -10.28 -5.16 -2.09
C LYS A 97 -10.88 -3.74 -2.08
N PRO A 98 -11.51 -3.29 -3.17
CA PRO A 98 -12.01 -1.92 -3.29
C PRO A 98 -13.04 -1.57 -2.20
N GLU A 99 -13.84 -2.54 -1.75
CA GLU A 99 -14.80 -2.40 -0.66
C GLU A 99 -14.16 -2.02 0.68
N LEU A 100 -12.95 -2.52 0.96
CA LEU A 100 -12.26 -2.22 2.22
C LEU A 100 -11.58 -0.84 2.18
N VAL A 101 -11.14 -0.39 1.01
CA VAL A 101 -10.42 0.89 0.87
C VAL A 101 -11.35 2.10 0.84
N LYS A 102 -12.65 1.93 0.54
CA LYS A 102 -13.67 3.00 0.55
C LYS A 102 -13.62 3.85 1.82
N ASP A 103 -13.48 3.20 2.98
CA ASP A 103 -13.44 3.87 4.30
C ASP A 103 -12.21 4.79 4.47
N PHE A 104 -11.19 4.65 3.63
CA PHE A 104 -9.90 5.37 3.72
C PHE A 104 -9.72 6.43 2.61
N VAL A 105 -10.61 6.47 1.61
CA VAL A 105 -10.54 7.44 0.49
C VAL A 105 -10.55 8.89 0.99
N GLY A 106 -11.36 9.17 2.03
CA GLY A 106 -11.42 10.51 2.63
C GLY A 106 -10.06 11.01 3.11
N CYS A 107 -9.24 10.13 3.68
CA CYS A 107 -7.87 10.49 4.11
C CYS A 107 -6.99 10.83 2.91
N LEU A 108 -7.00 10.01 1.84
CA LEU A 108 -6.22 10.27 0.63
C LEU A 108 -6.59 11.62 -0.01
N LYS A 109 -7.88 11.93 -0.08
CA LYS A 109 -8.39 13.21 -0.58
C LYS A 109 -7.95 14.39 0.28
N GLU A 110 -7.99 14.24 1.60
CA GLU A 110 -7.54 15.28 2.52
C GLU A 110 -6.05 15.58 2.29
N PHE A 111 -5.21 14.55 2.19
CA PHE A 111 -3.79 14.74 1.90
C PHE A 111 -3.53 15.33 0.50
N ARG A 112 -4.40 15.05 -0.48
CA ARG A 112 -4.31 15.63 -1.83
C ARG A 112 -4.39 17.16 -1.84
N LYS A 113 -4.98 17.78 -0.80
CA LYS A 113 -5.09 19.24 -0.67
C LYS A 113 -3.75 19.94 -0.37
N TYR A 114 -2.68 19.19 -0.09
CA TYR A 114 -1.35 19.71 0.25
C TYR A 114 -0.34 19.40 -0.89
N PRO A 115 -0.42 20.11 -2.03
CA PRO A 115 0.22 19.72 -3.29
C PRO A 115 1.76 19.75 -3.29
N ASP A 116 2.39 20.43 -2.34
CA ASP A 116 3.85 20.54 -2.28
C ASP A 116 4.53 19.33 -1.61
N SER A 117 3.76 18.32 -1.21
CA SER A 117 4.27 17.12 -0.55
C SER A 117 4.74 16.05 -1.54
N LYS A 118 5.84 15.36 -1.23
CA LYS A 118 6.40 14.28 -2.07
C LYS A 118 5.50 13.04 -2.19
N ILE A 119 4.41 13.00 -1.42
CA ILE A 119 3.44 11.91 -1.42
C ILE A 119 2.35 12.07 -2.49
N GLN A 120 2.25 13.23 -3.15
CA GLN A 120 1.17 13.54 -4.10
C GLN A 120 1.10 12.56 -5.25
N GLU A 121 2.24 12.21 -5.85
CA GLU A 121 2.29 11.21 -6.92
C GLU A 121 1.72 9.85 -6.47
N GLY A 122 1.98 9.48 -5.22
CA GLY A 122 1.42 8.28 -4.63
C GLY A 122 -0.08 8.38 -4.40
N ILE A 123 -0.57 9.53 -3.94
CA ILE A 123 -2.00 9.77 -3.73
C ILE A 123 -2.75 9.71 -5.05
N ASP A 124 -2.25 10.39 -6.10
CA ASP A 124 -2.84 10.39 -7.43
C ASP A 124 -2.86 8.98 -8.02
N TYR A 125 -1.76 8.23 -7.87
CA TYR A 125 -1.72 6.82 -8.24
C TYR A 125 -2.82 6.02 -7.51
N ALA A 126 -2.90 6.13 -6.18
CA ALA A 126 -3.86 5.37 -5.39
C ALA A 126 -5.31 5.69 -5.79
N LEU A 127 -5.65 6.97 -5.94
CA LEU A 127 -6.97 7.40 -6.35
C LEU A 127 -7.31 6.92 -7.78
N GLY A 128 -6.36 6.95 -8.70
CA GLY A 128 -6.52 6.40 -10.05
C GLY A 128 -6.88 4.92 -10.03
N ILE A 129 -6.13 4.11 -9.27
CA ILE A 129 -6.42 2.68 -9.13
C ILE A 129 -7.80 2.42 -8.50
N LEU A 130 -8.18 3.23 -7.51
CA LEU A 130 -9.48 3.10 -6.86
C LEU A 130 -10.62 3.47 -7.82
N GLN A 131 -10.44 4.51 -8.63
CA GLN A 131 -11.41 4.87 -9.67
C GLN A 131 -11.58 3.76 -10.70
N GLU A 132 -10.49 3.17 -11.18
CA GLU A 132 -10.52 1.99 -12.08
C GLU A 132 -11.25 0.81 -11.45
N ALA A 133 -11.12 0.64 -10.12
CA ALA A 133 -11.83 -0.39 -9.36
C ALA A 133 -13.29 -0.04 -9.03
N GLY A 134 -13.82 1.08 -9.54
CA GLY A 134 -15.21 1.50 -9.35
C GLY A 134 -15.50 2.13 -7.97
N VAL A 135 -14.47 2.57 -7.25
CA VAL A 135 -14.63 3.34 -6.01
C VAL A 135 -14.97 4.78 -6.38
N ASN A 136 -16.02 5.33 -5.77
CA ASN A 136 -16.36 6.73 -5.97
C ASN A 136 -15.31 7.63 -5.29
N ILE A 137 -14.54 8.35 -6.11
CA ILE A 137 -13.55 9.33 -5.66
C ILE A 137 -13.98 10.79 -5.95
N SER A 138 -15.18 11.05 -6.47
CA SER A 138 -15.66 12.42 -6.71
C SER A 138 -15.96 13.14 -5.39
N ASP A 139 -15.75 14.45 -5.35
CA ASP A 139 -16.04 15.31 -4.19
C ASP A 139 -17.53 15.66 -4.10
N GLU A 140 -18.40 14.69 -4.37
CA GLU A 140 -19.84 14.84 -4.11
C GLU A 140 -20.10 14.75 -2.60
N SER A 141 -19.68 15.81 -1.91
CA SER A 141 -20.31 16.23 -0.66
C SER A 141 -21.62 16.89 -1.06
N GLY A 142 -22.73 16.20 -0.84
CA GLY A 142 -24.03 16.85 -0.69
C GLY A 142 -24.07 17.71 0.56
#